data_AF-A0A2N2H431-F1
#
_entry.id   AF-A0A2N2H431-F1
#
_cell.length_a   1.000
_cell.length_b   1.000
_cell.length_c   1.000
_cell.angle_alpha   90.00
_cell.angle_beta   90.00
_cell.angle_gamma   90.00
#
_symmetry.space_group_name_H-M   'P 1'
#
loop_
_entity.id
_entity.type
_entity.pdbx_description
1 polymer ?
#
loop_
_entity_poly.entity_id
_entity_poly.type
_entity_poly.pdbx_seq_one_letter_code
_entity_poly.pdbx_strand_id
1 'polypeptide(L)'
;MELRDLDMEPPIGERAGRRFGGGSVLDSQNKQLILKAAGLLLLFILLILFFGGRRGDSDTAKELDTVKSRLDGLENDLARIEAVEQKVASSGNRIMELQASVISLEMTTRNLEMTASRMTDQMERSVQPVPPKPQVQPAPPQKTPTSLERRVHEVRRGETLFSIAKKYGMSPEELRNDNKLSKNFIQPGQKLVIEPGK
;
A
#
# COMPACT_ATOMS: atom_id res chain seq x y z
N MET A 1 -16.42 35.66 30.35
CA MET A 1 -15.81 35.56 29.00
C MET A 1 -14.31 35.61 29.20
N GLU A 2 -13.47 34.66 28.82
CA GLU A 2 -13.58 33.31 28.29
C GLU A 2 -12.10 32.88 28.23
N LEU A 3 -11.62 32.15 29.23
CA LEU A 3 -10.26 31.57 29.20
C LEU A 3 -10.46 30.12 28.79
N ARG A 4 -10.13 29.87 27.53
CA ARG A 4 -10.30 28.61 26.80
C ARG A 4 -9.45 27.54 27.48
N ASP A 5 -10.12 26.58 28.09
CA ASP A 5 -9.54 25.32 28.51
C ASP A 5 -8.98 24.61 27.27
N LEU A 6 -7.70 24.26 27.35
CA LEU A 6 -7.00 23.44 26.37
C LEU A 6 -7.49 21.99 26.53
N ASP A 7 -8.44 21.57 25.71
CA ASP A 7 -8.66 20.14 25.42
C ASP A 7 -7.56 19.66 24.46
N MET A 8 -6.40 19.36 25.03
CA MET A 8 -5.36 18.56 24.38
C MET A 8 -5.86 17.12 24.26
N GLU A 9 -6.14 16.69 23.04
CA GLU A 9 -6.34 15.28 22.70
C GLU A 9 -5.17 14.42 23.21
N PRO A 10 -5.43 13.25 23.82
CA PRO A 10 -4.36 12.33 24.17
C PRO A 10 -3.73 11.72 22.90
N PRO A 11 -2.40 11.50 22.88
CA PRO A 11 -1.69 11.02 21.71
C PRO A 11 -2.12 9.62 21.28
N ILE A 12 -2.38 9.50 19.98
CA ILE A 12 -2.71 8.26 19.26
C ILE A 12 -1.44 7.42 19.18
N GLY A 13 -1.20 6.54 20.15
CA GLY A 13 0.08 5.85 20.21
C GLY A 13 0.16 4.64 21.13
N GLU A 14 -0.91 3.88 21.36
CA GLU A 14 -0.79 2.57 22.03
C GLU A 14 -2.04 1.71 21.84
N ARG A 15 -2.32 1.29 20.60
CA ARG A 15 -3.10 0.06 20.39
C ARG A 15 -2.15 -0.99 19.84
N ALA A 16 -1.50 -1.63 20.80
CA ALA A 16 -0.78 -2.88 20.64
C ALA A 16 -1.49 -3.78 19.62
N GLY A 17 -0.76 -4.13 18.56
CA GLY A 17 -1.16 -5.17 17.64
C GLY A 17 -1.38 -6.46 18.42
N ARG A 18 -2.66 -6.77 18.70
CA ARG A 18 -3.07 -8.14 18.98
C ARG A 18 -2.86 -8.91 17.68
N ARG A 19 -1.66 -9.48 17.57
CA ARG A 19 -1.36 -10.63 16.72
C ARG A 19 -2.43 -11.67 16.99
N PHE A 20 -3.45 -11.75 16.15
CA PHE A 20 -4.26 -12.96 16.02
C PHE A 20 -3.44 -14.00 15.26
N GLY A 21 -2.38 -14.48 15.91
CA GLY A 21 -1.75 -15.76 15.61
C GLY A 21 -2.47 -16.84 16.42
N GLY A 22 -3.76 -17.03 16.14
CA GLY A 22 -4.58 -18.07 16.76
C GLY A 22 -4.48 -19.40 16.02
N GLY A 23 -3.29 -19.76 15.52
CA GLY A 23 -3.01 -21.15 15.17
C GLY A 23 -2.72 -21.86 16.48
N SER A 24 -3.71 -22.58 17.01
CA SER A 24 -3.56 -23.41 18.20
C SER A 24 -2.48 -24.46 17.95
N VAL A 25 -1.25 -24.10 18.29
CA VAL A 25 -0.16 -25.05 18.54
C VAL A 25 -0.56 -25.81 19.80
N LEU A 26 -1.45 -26.79 19.61
CA LEU A 26 -1.52 -27.92 20.52
C LEU A 26 -0.11 -28.50 20.53
N ASP A 27 0.61 -28.27 21.62
CA ASP A 27 1.96 -28.74 21.86
C ASP A 27 2.07 -30.21 21.44
N SER A 28 3.19 -30.60 20.82
CA SER A 28 3.38 -31.95 20.28
C SER A 28 3.18 -33.01 21.36
N GLN A 29 3.53 -32.68 22.61
CA GLN A 29 3.25 -33.47 23.81
C GLN A 29 1.75 -33.71 24.01
N ASN A 30 0.93 -32.66 23.92
CA ASN A 30 -0.52 -32.74 24.09
C ASN A 30 -1.19 -33.47 22.93
N LYS A 31 -0.69 -33.32 21.68
CA LYS A 31 -1.17 -34.10 20.54
C LYS A 31 -0.93 -35.60 20.72
N GLN A 32 0.26 -35.98 21.19
CA GLN A 32 0.59 -37.37 21.50
C GLN A 32 -0.24 -37.91 22.66
N LEU A 33 -0.50 -37.09 23.69
CA LEU A 33 -1.33 -37.47 24.83
C LEU A 33 -2.79 -37.72 24.41
N ILE A 34 -3.35 -36.84 23.56
CA ILE A 34 -4.70 -36.99 23.01
C ILE A 34 -4.79 -38.24 22.12
N LEU A 35 -3.80 -38.49 21.26
CA LEU A 35 -3.79 -39.66 20.38
C LEU A 35 -3.68 -40.97 21.17
N LYS A 36 -2.83 -41.01 22.21
CA LYS A 36 -2.74 -42.15 23.12
C LYS A 36 -4.04 -42.36 23.91
N ALA A 37 -4.66 -41.29 24.41
CA ALA A 37 -5.93 -41.37 25.12
C ALA A 37 -7.07 -41.86 24.21
N ALA A 38 -7.14 -41.38 22.98
CA ALA A 38 -8.12 -41.83 21.99
C ALA A 38 -7.90 -43.31 21.63
N GLY A 39 -6.65 -43.75 21.44
CA GLY A 39 -6.32 -45.16 21.20
C GLY A 39 -6.67 -46.07 22.39
N LEU A 40 -6.44 -45.62 23.61
CA LEU A 40 -6.76 -46.38 24.83
C LEU A 40 -8.27 -46.43 25.09
N LEU A 41 -9.00 -45.35 24.77
CA LEU A 41 -10.46 -45.33 24.77
C LEU A 41 -11.03 -46.30 23.73
N LEU A 42 -10.48 -46.31 22.51
CA LEU A 42 -10.92 -47.22 21.44
C LEU A 42 -10.63 -48.67 21.81
N LEU A 43 -9.45 -48.96 22.38
CA LEU A 43 -9.12 -50.28 22.92
C LEU A 43 -10.07 -50.68 24.05
N PHE A 44 -10.43 -49.75 24.95
CA PHE A 44 -11.35 -50.01 26.06
C PHE A 44 -12.77 -50.29 25.56
N ILE A 45 -13.25 -49.52 24.58
CA ILE A 45 -14.53 -49.78 23.89
C ILE A 45 -14.49 -51.15 23.22
N LEU A 46 -13.39 -51.49 22.53
CA LEU A 46 -13.23 -52.78 21.86
C LEU A 46 -13.15 -53.94 22.86
N LEU A 47 -12.56 -53.72 24.03
CA LEU A 47 -12.49 -54.68 25.13
C LEU A 47 -13.87 -54.88 25.77
N ILE A 48 -14.67 -53.82 25.93
CA ILE A 48 -16.07 -53.91 26.35
C ILE A 48 -16.91 -54.66 25.31
N LEU A 49 -16.72 -54.42 24.00
CA LEU A 49 -17.44 -55.15 22.96
C LEU A 49 -17.03 -56.63 22.91
N PHE A 50 -15.74 -56.94 23.06
CA PHE A 50 -15.21 -58.30 22.92
C PHE A 50 -15.38 -59.16 24.17
N PHE A 51 -15.26 -58.58 25.37
CA PHE A 51 -15.42 -59.30 26.65
C PHE A 51 -16.78 -59.05 27.33
N GLY A 52 -17.44 -57.91 27.09
CA GLY A 52 -18.80 -57.63 27.57
C GLY A 52 -19.91 -58.25 26.71
N GLY A 53 -19.58 -58.75 25.51
CA GLY A 53 -20.49 -59.36 24.54
C GLY A 53 -20.98 -60.78 24.86
N ARG A 54 -21.30 -61.10 26.13
CA ARG A 54 -22.06 -62.33 26.48
C ARG A 54 -23.51 -62.08 26.92
N ARG A 55 -24.05 -60.91 26.63
CA ARG A 55 -25.50 -60.70 26.59
C ARG A 55 -25.81 -59.84 25.39
N GLY A 56 -26.23 -60.50 24.31
CA GLY A 56 -26.84 -59.83 23.16
C GLY A 56 -28.19 -59.29 23.59
N ASP A 57 -28.18 -58.14 24.27
CA ASP A 57 -29.38 -57.43 24.65
C ASP A 57 -29.68 -56.35 23.62
N SER A 58 -30.95 -56.23 23.24
CA SER A 58 -31.46 -55.32 22.21
C SER A 58 -31.12 -53.85 22.47
N ASP A 59 -30.80 -53.50 23.72
CA ASP A 59 -30.42 -52.15 24.12
C ASP A 59 -29.03 -51.76 23.60
N THR A 60 -28.10 -52.71 23.46
CA THR A 60 -26.78 -52.44 22.82
C THR A 60 -26.94 -52.10 21.33
N ALA A 61 -27.93 -52.68 20.65
CA ALA A 61 -28.22 -52.37 19.26
C ALA A 61 -28.84 -50.96 19.09
N LYS A 62 -29.66 -50.51 20.05
CA LYS A 62 -30.23 -49.15 20.06
C LYS A 62 -29.16 -48.08 20.35
N GLU A 63 -28.24 -48.37 21.25
CA GLU A 63 -27.08 -47.50 21.50
C GLU A 63 -26.21 -47.37 20.26
N LEU A 64 -25.99 -48.48 19.53
CA LEU A 64 -25.21 -48.46 18.28
C LEU A 64 -25.87 -47.61 17.19
N ASP A 65 -27.20 -47.68 17.04
CA ASP A 65 -27.95 -46.86 16.09
C ASP A 65 -27.91 -45.36 16.46
N THR A 66 -27.98 -45.06 17.76
CA THR A 66 -27.80 -43.69 18.27
C THR A 66 -26.39 -43.17 18.01
N VAL A 67 -25.36 -44.00 18.18
CA VAL A 67 -23.97 -43.62 17.86
C VAL A 67 -23.80 -43.41 16.36
N LYS A 68 -24.42 -44.25 15.53
CA LYS A 68 -24.37 -44.14 14.06
C LYS A 68 -24.99 -42.84 13.56
N SER A 69 -26.19 -42.49 14.02
CA SER A 69 -26.83 -41.22 13.64
C SER A 69 -26.03 -39.99 14.07
N ARG A 70 -25.36 -40.04 15.23
CA ARG A 70 -24.42 -38.98 15.65
C ARG A 70 -23.20 -38.89 14.75
N LEU A 71 -22.69 -40.03 14.28
CA LEU A 71 -21.57 -40.09 13.34
C LEU A 71 -21.93 -39.48 11.98
N ASP A 72 -23.12 -39.82 11.46
CA ASP A 72 -23.65 -39.25 10.23
C ASP A 72 -23.85 -37.72 10.36
N GLY A 73 -24.29 -37.27 11.55
CA GLY A 73 -24.38 -35.84 11.87
C GLY A 73 -23.03 -35.13 11.86
N LEU A 74 -21.99 -35.75 12.45
CA LEU A 74 -20.64 -35.20 12.45
C LEU A 74 -20.02 -35.15 11.05
N GLU A 75 -20.30 -36.13 10.18
CA GLU A 75 -19.87 -36.12 8.78
C GLU A 75 -20.49 -34.94 8.02
N ASN A 76 -21.79 -34.69 8.22
CA ASN A 76 -22.47 -33.55 7.63
C ASN A 76 -21.96 -32.21 8.16
N ASP A 77 -21.66 -32.12 9.46
CA ASP A 77 -21.08 -30.92 10.06
C ASP A 77 -19.64 -30.66 9.56
N LEU A 78 -18.84 -31.71 9.36
CA LEU A 78 -17.52 -31.60 8.71
C LEU A 78 -17.62 -31.05 7.28
N ALA A 79 -18.57 -31.55 6.48
CA ALA A 79 -18.81 -31.04 5.13
C ALA A 79 -19.22 -29.56 5.14
N ARG A 80 -20.00 -29.12 6.13
CA ARG A 80 -20.36 -27.71 6.31
C ARG A 80 -19.17 -26.86 6.68
N ILE A 81 -18.27 -27.36 7.53
CA ILE A 81 -17.05 -26.64 7.91
C ILE A 81 -16.16 -26.43 6.68
N GLU A 82 -15.96 -27.45 5.85
CA GLU A 82 -15.20 -27.32 4.60
C GLU A 82 -15.81 -26.25 3.66
N ALA A 83 -17.14 -26.24 3.53
CA ALA A 83 -17.84 -25.21 2.74
C ALA A 83 -17.65 -23.80 3.32
N VAL A 84 -17.62 -23.66 4.65
CA VAL A 84 -17.31 -22.37 5.30
C VAL A 84 -15.87 -21.94 5.01
N GLU A 85 -14.90 -22.86 5.06
CA GLU A 85 -13.50 -22.54 4.72
C GLU A 85 -13.36 -22.03 3.28
N GLN A 86 -14.01 -22.68 2.31
CA GLN A 86 -14.04 -22.19 0.92
C GLN A 86 -14.66 -20.80 0.80
N LYS A 87 -15.74 -20.54 1.56
CA LYS A 87 -16.38 -19.22 1.60
C LYS A 87 -15.48 -18.16 2.23
N VAL A 88 -14.72 -18.52 3.26
CA VAL A 88 -13.72 -17.64 3.89
C VAL A 88 -12.57 -17.34 2.93
N ALA A 89 -12.05 -18.36 2.22
CA ALA A 89 -11.00 -18.19 1.22
C ALA A 89 -11.44 -17.26 0.07
N SER A 90 -12.64 -17.49 -0.49
CA SER A 90 -13.19 -16.61 -1.54
C SER A 90 -13.48 -15.19 -1.04
N SER A 91 -13.85 -15.03 0.24
CA SER A 91 -13.96 -13.71 0.86
C SER A 91 -12.60 -13.02 0.98
N GLY A 92 -11.54 -13.75 1.29
CA GLY A 92 -10.16 -13.25 1.26
C GLY A 92 -9.77 -12.69 -0.12
N ASN A 93 -10.08 -13.42 -1.18
CA ASN A 93 -9.82 -12.97 -2.56
C ASN A 93 -10.58 -11.66 -2.89
N ARG A 94 -11.86 -11.57 -2.49
CA ARG A 94 -12.66 -10.34 -2.67
C ARG A 94 -12.10 -9.16 -1.89
N ILE A 95 -11.59 -9.38 -0.68
CA ILE A 95 -10.95 -8.33 0.12
C ILE A 95 -9.70 -7.81 -0.59
N MET A 96 -8.88 -8.69 -1.16
CA MET A 96 -7.70 -8.29 -1.93
C MET A 96 -8.07 -7.44 -3.17
N GLU A 97 -9.12 -7.84 -3.90
CA GLU A 97 -9.62 -7.08 -5.06
C GLU A 97 -10.14 -5.70 -4.66
N LEU A 98 -10.88 -5.61 -3.55
CA LEU A 98 -11.35 -4.35 -3.00
C LEU A 98 -10.19 -3.46 -2.54
N GLN A 99 -9.17 -4.01 -1.89
CA GLN A 99 -7.97 -3.26 -1.51
C GLN A 99 -7.23 -2.71 -2.72
N ALA A 100 -7.06 -3.51 -3.78
CA ALA A 100 -6.47 -3.05 -5.03
C ALA A 100 -7.29 -1.91 -5.66
N SER A 101 -8.63 -2.02 -5.62
CA SER A 101 -9.54 -0.98 -6.11
C SER A 101 -9.44 0.32 -5.31
N VAL A 102 -9.38 0.24 -3.97
CA VAL A 102 -9.19 1.40 -3.10
C VAL A 102 -7.86 2.11 -3.40
N ILE A 103 -6.77 1.37 -3.53
CA ILE A 103 -5.45 1.93 -3.89
C ILE A 103 -5.52 2.67 -5.23
N SER A 104 -6.15 2.07 -6.24
CA SER A 104 -6.35 2.73 -7.54
C SER A 104 -7.14 4.03 -7.40
N LEU A 105 -8.24 4.00 -6.65
CA LEU A 105 -9.07 5.17 -6.41
C LEU A 105 -8.29 6.29 -5.72
N GLU A 106 -7.49 5.98 -4.69
CA GLU A 106 -6.61 6.95 -4.03
C GLU A 106 -5.63 7.60 -5.00
N MET A 107 -5.05 6.82 -5.93
CA MET A 107 -4.17 7.38 -6.96
C MET A 107 -4.94 8.30 -7.91
N THR A 108 -6.16 7.93 -8.32
CA THR A 108 -6.99 8.79 -9.18
C THR A 108 -7.34 10.11 -8.50
N THR A 109 -7.68 10.08 -7.21
CA THR A 109 -7.97 11.27 -6.41
C THR A 109 -6.75 12.18 -6.34
N ARG A 110 -5.56 11.65 -6.02
CA ARG A 110 -4.32 12.43 -6.00
C ARG A 110 -3.99 13.07 -7.36
N ASN A 111 -4.21 12.36 -8.47
CA ASN A 111 -3.98 12.89 -9.81
C ASN A 111 -4.94 14.04 -10.15
N LEU A 112 -6.21 13.91 -9.76
CA LEU A 112 -7.21 14.95 -9.91
C LEU A 112 -6.87 16.17 -9.07
N GLU A 113 -6.48 15.99 -7.81
CA GLU A 113 -6.04 17.09 -6.93
C GLU A 113 -4.84 17.84 -7.52
N MET A 114 -3.81 17.11 -7.97
CA MET A 114 -2.66 17.73 -8.65
C MET A 114 -3.07 18.50 -9.91
N THR A 115 -4.06 17.99 -10.65
CA THR A 115 -4.57 18.67 -11.85
C THR A 115 -5.33 19.94 -11.47
N ALA A 116 -6.18 19.86 -10.45
CA ALA A 116 -6.92 21.01 -9.93
C ALA A 116 -5.96 22.10 -9.41
N SER A 117 -4.95 21.75 -8.61
CA SER A 117 -3.93 22.69 -8.15
C SER A 117 -3.20 23.36 -9.32
N ARG A 118 -2.82 22.60 -10.36
CA ARG A 118 -2.20 23.18 -11.57
C ARG A 118 -3.13 24.15 -12.30
N MET A 119 -4.42 23.86 -12.37
CA MET A 119 -5.40 24.76 -12.98
C MET A 119 -5.57 26.03 -12.14
N THR A 120 -5.63 25.91 -10.81
CA THR A 120 -5.68 27.06 -9.91
C THR A 120 -4.44 27.94 -10.05
N ASP A 121 -3.23 27.36 -10.06
CA ASP A 121 -1.99 28.10 -10.29
C ASP A 121 -1.98 28.81 -11.65
N GLN A 122 -2.52 28.17 -12.69
CA GLN A 122 -2.67 28.77 -14.02
C GLN A 122 -3.65 29.95 -14.01
N MET A 123 -4.78 29.82 -13.32
CA MET A 123 -5.77 30.90 -13.18
C MET A 123 -5.21 32.06 -12.36
N GLU A 124 -4.55 31.79 -11.24
CA GLU A 124 -3.92 32.81 -10.40
C GLU A 124 -2.83 33.56 -11.18
N ARG A 125 -2.05 32.86 -12.00
CA ARG A 125 -1.08 33.48 -12.92
C ARG A 125 -1.72 34.31 -14.02
N SER A 126 -2.97 34.04 -14.38
CA SER A 126 -3.75 34.81 -15.36
C SER A 126 -4.38 36.07 -14.77
N VAL A 127 -4.60 36.09 -13.45
CA VAL A 127 -5.20 37.22 -12.70
C VAL A 127 -4.13 38.09 -12.02
N GLN A 128 -2.86 37.64 -11.96
CA GLN A 128 -1.74 38.53 -11.62
C GLN A 128 -1.85 39.81 -12.46
N PRO A 129 -1.85 41.00 -11.84
CA PRO A 129 -1.96 42.25 -12.57
C PRO A 129 -0.86 42.24 -13.61
N VAL A 130 -1.26 42.39 -14.88
CA VAL A 130 -0.33 42.61 -15.98
C VAL A 130 0.66 43.65 -15.45
N PRO A 131 1.95 43.34 -15.29
CA PRO A 131 2.91 44.36 -14.88
C PRO A 131 2.66 45.53 -15.83
N PRO A 132 2.47 46.76 -15.29
CA PRO A 132 1.99 47.88 -16.09
C PRO A 132 2.75 47.86 -17.39
N LYS A 133 2.01 47.78 -18.52
CA LYS A 133 2.56 47.84 -19.89
C LYS A 133 3.79 48.74 -19.79
N PRO A 134 4.99 48.31 -20.20
CA PRO A 134 6.12 49.21 -20.25
C PRO A 134 5.63 50.47 -20.95
N GLN A 135 5.41 51.53 -20.18
CA GLN A 135 5.29 52.85 -20.76
C GLN A 135 6.58 52.95 -21.57
N VAL A 136 6.47 53.47 -22.79
CA VAL A 136 7.63 53.82 -23.60
C VAL A 136 8.33 54.96 -22.87
N GLN A 137 8.95 54.66 -21.73
CA GLN A 137 10.06 55.39 -21.19
C GLN A 137 11.18 55.13 -22.20
N PRO A 138 11.85 56.17 -22.70
CA PRO A 138 13.10 55.99 -23.42
C PRO A 138 13.93 55.02 -22.58
N ALA A 139 14.27 53.88 -23.17
CA ALA A 139 15.02 52.84 -22.49
C ALA A 139 16.23 53.50 -21.81
N PRO A 140 16.41 53.37 -20.48
CA PRO A 140 17.74 53.52 -19.93
C PRO A 140 18.59 52.51 -20.70
N PRO A 141 19.76 52.89 -21.24
CA PRO A 141 20.57 52.00 -22.06
C PRO A 141 20.71 50.67 -21.33
N GLN A 142 20.02 49.64 -21.83
CA GLN A 142 20.13 48.30 -21.28
C GLN A 142 21.59 47.95 -21.43
N LYS A 143 22.25 47.72 -20.30
CA LYS A 143 23.55 47.10 -20.29
C LYS A 143 23.34 45.72 -20.89
N THR A 144 23.66 45.60 -22.16
CA THR A 144 24.13 44.35 -22.76
C THR A 144 24.99 43.65 -21.71
N PRO A 145 24.69 42.38 -21.33
CA PRO A 145 25.74 41.55 -20.79
C PRO A 145 26.69 41.26 -21.95
N THR A 146 27.57 42.22 -22.24
CA THR A 146 28.88 41.93 -22.78
C THR A 146 29.59 41.09 -21.72
N SER A 147 29.47 39.77 -21.85
CA SER A 147 30.58 38.86 -21.67
C SER A 147 30.16 37.52 -22.28
N LEU A 148 30.68 37.27 -23.49
CA LEU A 148 30.70 35.99 -24.19
C LEU A 148 31.61 35.01 -23.45
N GLU A 149 31.40 34.83 -22.15
CA GLU A 149 32.20 33.91 -21.37
C GLU A 149 31.46 32.58 -21.26
N ARG A 150 32.10 31.56 -21.84
CA ARG A 150 31.80 30.17 -21.57
C ARG A 150 31.75 29.95 -20.06
N ARG A 151 30.56 29.65 -19.53
CA ARG A 151 30.36 29.32 -18.11
C ARG A 151 30.09 27.83 -17.94
N VAL A 152 30.44 27.28 -16.79
CA VAL A 152 30.11 25.90 -16.42
C VAL A 152 29.11 25.92 -15.27
N HIS A 153 27.97 25.27 -15.44
CA HIS A 153 26.95 25.09 -14.41
C HIS A 153 26.96 23.64 -13.93
N GLU A 154 27.10 23.45 -12.61
CA GLU A 154 26.96 22.14 -11.99
C GLU A 154 25.49 21.90 -11.63
N VAL A 155 24.92 20.83 -12.18
CA VAL A 155 23.52 20.46 -12.00
C VAL A 155 23.27 20.11 -10.54
N ARG A 156 22.28 20.77 -9.94
CA ARG A 156 21.85 20.51 -8.56
C ARG A 156 20.68 19.51 -8.54
N ARG A 157 20.47 18.91 -7.38
CA ARG A 157 19.36 17.97 -7.16
C ARG A 157 18.02 18.67 -7.46
N GLY A 158 17.24 18.11 -8.38
CA GLY A 158 15.94 18.66 -8.79
C GLY A 158 15.98 19.64 -9.97
N GLU A 159 17.16 20.02 -10.48
CA GLU A 159 17.24 20.81 -11.71
C GLU A 159 16.97 19.95 -12.95
N THR A 160 16.33 20.55 -13.94
CA THR A 160 16.10 19.99 -15.27
C THR A 160 16.77 20.83 -16.34
N LEU A 161 17.03 20.25 -17.52
CA LEU A 161 17.63 20.96 -18.66
C LEU A 161 16.85 22.25 -19.00
N PHE A 162 15.52 22.19 -18.91
CA PHE A 162 14.64 23.34 -19.13
C PHE A 162 14.84 24.45 -18.09
N SER A 163 14.90 24.09 -16.80
CA SER A 163 15.11 25.07 -15.73
C SER A 163 16.47 25.77 -15.82
N ILE A 164 17.51 25.05 -16.26
CA ILE A 164 18.85 25.58 -16.44
C ILE A 164 18.92 26.47 -17.68
N ALA A 165 18.39 26.02 -18.82
CA ALA A 165 18.35 26.82 -20.05
C ALA A 165 17.62 28.16 -19.83
N LYS A 166 16.47 28.12 -19.13
CA LYS A 166 15.72 29.32 -18.74
C LYS A 166 16.53 30.25 -17.83
N LYS A 167 17.29 29.71 -16.88
CA LYS A 167 18.15 30.49 -15.97
C LYS A 167 19.23 31.28 -16.73
N TYR A 168 19.73 30.73 -17.83
CA TYR A 168 20.78 31.34 -18.65
C TYR A 168 20.26 32.07 -19.89
N GLY A 169 18.94 32.15 -20.07
CA GLY A 169 18.34 32.86 -21.20
C GLY A 169 18.58 32.19 -22.55
N MET A 170 18.81 30.87 -22.59
CA MET A 170 19.05 30.09 -23.80
C MET A 170 17.96 29.02 -24.00
N SER A 171 17.87 28.44 -25.20
CA SER A 171 16.93 27.35 -25.43
C SER A 171 17.44 26.01 -24.85
N PRO A 172 16.54 25.08 -24.42
CA PRO A 172 16.96 23.75 -24.00
C PRO A 172 17.69 22.99 -25.11
N GLU A 173 17.37 23.28 -26.37
CA GLU A 173 18.00 22.69 -27.55
C GLU A 173 19.43 23.19 -27.74
N GLU A 174 19.69 24.50 -27.61
CA GLU A 174 21.04 25.07 -27.60
C GLU A 174 21.89 24.44 -26.50
N LEU A 175 21.37 24.41 -25.26
CA LEU A 175 22.10 23.84 -24.12
C LEU A 175 22.40 22.35 -24.32
N ARG A 176 21.47 21.60 -24.92
CA ARG A 176 21.65 20.18 -25.27
C ARG A 176 22.76 19.99 -26.31
N ASN A 177 22.74 20.81 -27.35
CA ASN A 177 23.67 20.73 -28.47
C ASN A 177 25.10 21.10 -28.03
N ASP A 178 25.25 22.14 -27.21
CA ASP A 178 26.55 22.56 -26.67
C ASP A 178 27.19 21.50 -25.78
N ASN A 179 26.38 20.69 -25.09
CA ASN A 179 26.82 19.63 -24.19
C ASN A 179 26.77 18.22 -24.78
N LYS A 180 26.47 18.09 -26.09
CA LYS A 180 26.35 16.82 -26.82
C LYS A 180 25.46 15.78 -26.11
N LEU A 181 24.38 16.24 -25.48
CA LEU A 181 23.47 15.38 -24.74
C LEU A 181 22.54 14.64 -25.71
N SER A 182 22.46 13.31 -25.61
CA SER A 182 21.59 12.50 -26.49
C SER A 182 20.10 12.66 -26.17
N LYS A 183 19.76 13.06 -24.94
CA LYS A 183 18.39 13.25 -24.44
C LYS A 183 18.36 14.40 -23.42
N ASN A 184 17.16 14.79 -22.98
CA ASN A 184 16.97 15.83 -21.96
C ASN A 184 17.31 15.36 -20.53
N PHE A 185 17.99 14.23 -20.38
CA PHE A 185 18.32 13.64 -19.09
C PHE A 185 19.68 14.16 -18.61
N ILE A 186 19.69 14.76 -17.43
CA ILE A 186 20.87 15.27 -16.74
C ILE A 186 20.87 14.78 -15.30
N GLN A 187 22.06 14.57 -14.72
CA GLN A 187 22.20 14.06 -13.36
C GLN A 187 22.75 15.14 -12.41
N PRO A 188 22.39 15.13 -11.13
CA PRO A 188 23.03 15.98 -10.13
C PRO A 188 24.55 15.77 -10.09
N GLY A 189 25.32 16.85 -10.03
CA GLY A 189 26.78 16.86 -10.13
C GLY A 189 27.32 16.93 -11.57
N GLN A 190 26.46 16.80 -12.59
CA GLN A 190 26.87 16.94 -13.97
C GLN A 190 27.25 18.39 -14.29
N LYS A 191 28.36 18.59 -15.01
CA LYS A 191 28.80 19.91 -15.46
C LYS A 191 28.28 20.19 -16.86
N LEU A 192 27.55 21.29 -17.02
CA LEU A 192 27.02 21.76 -18.29
C LEU A 192 27.72 23.05 -18.71
N VAL A 193 28.23 23.07 -19.93
CA VAL A 193 28.79 24.23 -20.62
C VAL A 193 27.64 25.12 -21.09
N ILE A 194 27.71 26.41 -20.74
CA ILE A 194 26.75 27.44 -21.11
C ILE A 194 27.44 28.36 -22.11
N GLU A 195 27.04 28.30 -23.38
CA GLU A 195 27.48 29.20 -24.47
C GLU A 195 26.28 29.99 -25.01
N PRO A 196 25.90 31.11 -24.35
CA PRO A 196 24.74 31.89 -24.79
C PRO A 196 25.04 32.61 -26.11
N GLY A 197 24.18 32.41 -27.13
CA GLY A 197 24.17 33.21 -28.36
C GLY A 197 25.22 32.85 -29.41
N LYS A 198 25.19 31.61 -29.92
CA LYS A 198 25.73 31.33 -31.26
C LYS A 198 24.86 31.95 -32.35
#